data_AF-A0A7S0R4A3-F1
#
_entry.id   AF-A0A7S0R4A3-F1
#
_cell.length_a   1.000
_cell.length_b   1.000
_cell.length_c   1.000
_cell.angle_alpha   90.00
_cell.angle_beta   90.00
_cell.angle_gamma   90.00
#
_symmetry.space_group_name_H-M   'P 1'
#
loop_
_entity.id
_entity.type
_entity.pdbx_description
1 polymer ?
#
loop_
_entity_poly.entity_id
_entity_poly.type
_entity_poly.pdbx_seq_one_letter_code
_entity_poly.pdbx_strand_id
1 'polypeptide(L)'
;GEGEAADGEEGDGEEVTELNIYTDFLRIVLEIVNAILTYALPRNPEVVYALLHRQELFEPFKDHPRFAELLDNIQAVLDYFNSRMDEAGAAVQGGEWSVEKVLSVVTHNARAWRGDGIKLFTELRFTYEEEAHPEEFFVPYVWSLVCAHSGIPWDPQAIALFAPLSGFDPAVGDEDPYSPTSP
;
A
#
# COMPACT_ATOMS: atom_id res chain seq x y z
N GLY A 1 -31.20 -38.79 24.00
CA GLY A 1 -30.86 -37.39 24.25
C GLY A 1 -29.41 -37.22 23.89
N GLU A 2 -29.08 -36.05 23.36
CA GLU A 2 -27.73 -35.56 23.06
C GLU A 2 -27.14 -36.02 21.72
N GLY A 3 -26.80 -35.02 20.91
CA GLY A 3 -26.18 -35.15 19.60
C GLY A 3 -26.43 -33.94 18.69
N GLU A 4 -26.36 -32.71 19.22
CA GLU A 4 -26.41 -31.49 18.41
C GLU A 4 -25.50 -30.44 19.05
N ALA A 5 -24.26 -30.34 18.56
CA ALA A 5 -23.34 -29.22 18.71
C ALA A 5 -22.01 -29.57 18.02
N ALA A 6 -21.87 -29.23 16.73
CA ALA A 6 -20.57 -29.04 16.05
C ALA A 6 -20.83 -28.58 14.62
N ASP A 7 -21.29 -27.33 14.43
CA ASP A 7 -21.33 -26.71 13.09
C ASP A 7 -21.20 -25.17 13.16
N GLY A 8 -20.59 -24.64 14.23
CA GLY A 8 -20.59 -23.20 14.52
C GLY A 8 -19.22 -22.52 14.55
N GLU A 9 -18.10 -23.24 14.36
CA GLU A 9 -16.75 -22.68 14.55
C GLU A 9 -15.98 -22.41 13.24
N GLU A 10 -16.34 -23.02 12.11
CA GLU A 10 -15.62 -22.79 10.84
C GLU A 10 -15.98 -21.44 10.16
N GLY A 11 -17.22 -20.95 10.30
CA GLY A 11 -17.65 -19.69 9.68
C GLY A 11 -17.11 -18.42 10.36
N ASP A 12 -16.87 -18.46 11.67
CA ASP A 12 -16.35 -17.30 12.43
C ASP A 12 -14.88 -17.03 12.11
N GLY A 13 -14.11 -18.08 11.80
CA GLY A 13 -12.71 -17.96 11.38
C GLY A 13 -12.54 -17.29 10.02
N GLU A 14 -13.34 -17.66 9.02
CA GLU A 14 -13.28 -17.06 7.69
C GLU A 14 -13.67 -15.57 7.74
N GLU A 15 -14.76 -15.20 8.41
CA GLU A 15 -15.19 -13.81 8.54
C GLU A 15 -14.13 -12.94 9.24
N VAL A 16 -13.48 -13.45 10.30
CA VAL A 16 -12.39 -12.76 10.99
C VAL A 16 -11.17 -12.58 10.06
N THR A 17 -10.84 -13.56 9.21
CA THR A 17 -9.74 -13.41 8.25
C THR A 17 -10.03 -12.39 7.17
N GLU A 18 -11.26 -12.34 6.64
CA GLU A 18 -11.66 -11.34 5.65
C GLU A 18 -11.59 -9.92 6.24
N LEU A 19 -12.12 -9.73 7.45
CA LEU A 19 -12.04 -8.45 8.17
C LEU A 19 -10.60 -7.99 8.40
N ASN A 20 -9.69 -8.92 8.71
CA ASN A 20 -8.27 -8.61 8.85
C ASN A 20 -7.66 -8.17 7.51
N ILE A 21 -7.98 -8.85 6.40
CA ILE A 21 -7.52 -8.48 5.05
C ILE A 21 -8.01 -7.07 4.69
N TYR A 22 -9.29 -6.76 4.92
CA TYR A 22 -9.82 -5.41 4.67
C TYR A 22 -9.14 -4.35 5.56
N THR A 23 -8.87 -4.69 6.82
CA THR A 23 -8.16 -3.80 7.75
C THR A 23 -6.75 -3.51 7.26
N ASP A 24 -6.03 -4.52 6.77
CA ASP A 24 -4.69 -4.39 6.20
C ASP A 24 -4.71 -3.52 4.94
N PHE A 25 -5.69 -3.76 4.05
CA PHE A 25 -5.87 -2.97 2.86
C PHE A 25 -6.12 -1.49 3.18
N LEU A 26 -7.04 -1.19 4.10
CA LEU A 26 -7.33 0.18 4.53
C LEU A 26 -6.11 0.85 5.17
N ARG A 27 -5.33 0.10 5.96
CA ARG A 27 -4.09 0.61 6.54
C ARG A 27 -3.11 1.04 5.45
N ILE A 28 -2.89 0.21 4.43
CA ILE A 28 -1.99 0.52 3.31
C ILE A 28 -2.47 1.78 2.58
N VAL A 29 -3.78 1.91 2.34
CA VAL A 29 -4.35 3.12 1.72
C VAL A 29 -4.09 4.36 2.57
N LEU A 30 -4.29 4.28 3.90
CA LEU A 30 -4.01 5.38 4.82
C LEU A 30 -2.51 5.72 4.90
N GLU A 31 -1.62 4.73 4.79
CA GLU A 31 -0.17 4.93 4.71
C GLU A 31 0.23 5.65 3.41
N ILE A 32 -0.38 5.31 2.27
CA ILE A 32 -0.17 6.01 0.99
C ILE A 32 -0.61 7.47 1.11
N VAL A 33 -1.81 7.72 1.68
CA VAL A 33 -2.30 9.08 1.91
C VAL A 33 -1.31 9.85 2.81
N ASN A 34 -0.87 9.24 3.91
CA ASN A 34 0.11 9.83 4.83
C ASN A 34 1.44 10.17 4.13
N ALA A 35 1.93 9.29 3.25
CA ALA A 35 3.14 9.54 2.47
C ALA A 35 2.98 10.76 1.54
N ILE A 36 1.83 10.89 0.88
CA ILE A 36 1.54 12.07 0.06
C ILE A 36 1.49 13.34 0.93
N LEU A 37 0.77 13.30 2.04
CA LEU A 37 0.63 14.46 2.95
C LEU A 37 1.96 14.88 3.60
N THR A 38 2.87 13.92 3.82
CA THR A 38 4.18 14.18 4.44
C THR A 38 5.20 14.70 3.42
N TYR A 39 5.31 14.05 2.26
CA TYR A 39 6.45 14.26 1.34
C TYR A 39 6.08 14.98 0.03
N ALA A 40 4.79 15.06 -0.30
CA ALA A 40 4.36 15.55 -1.62
C ALA A 40 3.14 16.47 -1.57
N LEU A 41 2.71 16.93 -0.39
CA LEU A 41 1.51 17.74 -0.22
C LEU A 41 1.47 18.99 -1.14
N PRO A 42 2.53 19.81 -1.26
CA PRO A 42 2.51 20.97 -2.15
C PRO A 42 2.34 20.64 -3.64
N ARG A 43 2.60 19.39 -4.03
CA ARG A 43 2.45 18.88 -5.40
C ARG A 43 1.11 18.17 -5.64
N ASN A 44 0.31 17.94 -4.60
CA ASN A 44 -0.94 17.19 -4.66
C ASN A 44 -2.11 17.92 -3.96
N PRO A 45 -2.47 19.16 -4.37
CA PRO A 45 -3.56 19.92 -3.74
C PRO A 45 -4.93 19.24 -3.87
N GLU A 46 -5.14 18.39 -4.86
CA GLU A 46 -6.37 17.65 -5.14
C GLU A 46 -6.65 16.59 -4.06
N VAL A 47 -5.59 16.00 -3.49
CA VAL A 47 -5.72 15.08 -2.35
C VAL A 47 -6.21 15.85 -1.13
N VAL A 48 -5.63 17.02 -0.86
CA VAL A 48 -6.08 17.87 0.26
C VAL A 48 -7.53 18.34 0.04
N TYR A 49 -7.89 18.73 -1.19
CA TYR A 49 -9.26 19.07 -1.55
C TYR A 49 -10.24 17.91 -1.29
N ALA A 50 -9.88 16.69 -1.71
CA ALA A 50 -10.70 15.51 -1.48
C ALA A 50 -10.88 15.21 0.02
N LEU A 51 -9.81 15.33 0.80
CA LEU A 51 -9.85 15.15 2.26
C LEU A 51 -10.74 16.20 2.94
N LEU A 52 -10.61 17.48 2.57
CA LEU A 52 -11.44 18.56 3.09
C LEU A 52 -12.93 18.35 2.78
N HIS A 53 -13.24 17.81 1.60
CA HIS A 53 -14.62 17.56 1.16
C HIS A 53 -15.24 16.34 1.84
N ARG A 54 -14.43 15.37 2.28
CA ARG A 54 -14.87 14.05 2.76
C ARG A 54 -14.30 13.69 4.14
N GLN A 55 -14.30 14.65 5.06
CA GLN A 55 -13.76 14.47 6.42
C GLN A 55 -14.55 13.40 7.20
N GLU A 56 -15.84 13.25 6.92
CA GLU A 56 -16.73 12.28 7.56
C GLU A 56 -16.33 10.82 7.31
N LEU A 57 -15.54 10.54 6.27
CA LEU A 57 -15.09 9.18 5.95
C LEU A 57 -14.20 8.57 7.04
N PHE A 58 -13.53 9.41 7.84
CA PHE A 58 -12.60 8.97 8.87
C PHE A 58 -13.27 8.75 10.23
N GLU A 59 -14.47 9.29 10.43
CA GLU A 59 -15.20 9.24 11.71
C GLU A 59 -15.44 7.80 12.22
N PRO A 60 -15.84 6.83 11.37
CA PRO A 60 -16.03 5.44 11.82
C PRO A 60 -14.74 4.76 12.30
N PHE A 61 -13.57 5.29 11.94
CA PHE A 61 -12.28 4.66 12.13
C PHE A 61 -11.43 5.31 13.24
N LYS A 62 -11.90 6.42 13.82
CA LYS A 62 -11.14 7.23 14.79
C LYS A 62 -10.69 6.46 16.03
N ASP A 63 -11.51 5.51 16.49
CA ASP A 63 -11.25 4.72 17.69
C ASP A 63 -10.48 3.42 17.38
N HIS A 64 -10.16 3.17 16.10
CA HIS A 64 -9.48 1.96 15.69
C HIS A 64 -7.96 2.06 15.94
N PRO A 65 -7.38 1.20 16.79
CA PRO A 65 -5.99 1.36 17.26
C PRO A 65 -4.95 1.26 16.13
N ARG A 66 -5.25 0.51 15.05
CA ARG A 66 -4.34 0.40 13.89
C ARG A 66 -4.34 1.63 12.99
N PHE A 67 -5.34 2.51 13.11
CA PHE A 67 -5.50 3.69 12.27
C PHE A 67 -5.21 4.99 13.02
N ALA A 68 -5.26 4.98 14.36
CA ALA A 68 -5.14 6.17 15.21
C ALA A 68 -4.01 7.13 14.78
N GLU A 69 -2.77 6.66 14.66
CA GLU A 69 -1.64 7.53 14.30
C GLU A 69 -1.73 8.06 12.86
N LEU A 70 -2.26 7.26 11.93
CA LEU A 70 -2.44 7.66 10.53
C LEU A 70 -3.54 8.72 10.41
N LEU A 71 -4.60 8.59 11.21
CA LEU A 71 -5.71 9.54 11.28
C LEU A 71 -5.31 10.82 12.00
N ASP A 72 -4.49 10.76 13.05
CA ASP A 72 -3.94 11.95 13.74
C ASP A 72 -3.23 12.89 12.74
N ASN A 73 -2.42 12.32 11.85
CA ASN A 73 -1.70 13.09 10.83
C ASN A 73 -2.66 13.73 9.81
N ILE A 74 -3.67 12.97 9.37
CA ILE A 74 -4.70 13.50 8.46
C ILE A 74 -5.44 14.64 9.15
N GLN A 75 -5.79 14.49 10.43
CA GLN A 75 -6.45 15.52 11.21
C GLN A 75 -5.59 16.78 11.37
N ALA A 76 -4.29 16.65 11.63
CA ALA A 76 -3.38 17.79 11.71
C ALA A 76 -3.35 18.61 10.41
N VAL A 77 -3.37 17.93 9.25
CA VAL A 77 -3.47 18.58 7.94
C VAL A 77 -4.84 19.23 7.76
N LEU A 78 -5.93 18.53 8.10
CA LEU A 78 -7.29 19.05 8.00
C LEU A 78 -7.48 20.30 8.87
N ASP A 79 -7.01 20.30 10.12
CA ASP A 79 -7.10 21.43 11.03
C ASP A 79 -6.39 22.66 10.46
N TYR A 80 -5.18 22.47 9.93
CA TYR A 80 -4.45 23.54 9.27
C TYR A 80 -5.24 24.12 8.09
N PHE A 81 -5.73 23.29 7.17
CA PHE A 81 -6.44 23.79 5.99
C PHE A 81 -7.82 24.34 6.32
N ASN A 82 -8.58 23.74 7.25
CA ASN A 82 -9.85 24.26 7.74
C ASN A 82 -9.66 25.68 8.31
N SER A 83 -8.60 25.91 9.11
CA SER A 83 -8.30 27.26 9.63
C SER A 83 -8.03 28.29 8.51
N ARG A 84 -7.31 27.89 7.44
CA ARG A 84 -7.05 28.74 6.28
C ARG A 84 -8.30 28.98 5.44
N MET A 85 -9.16 27.99 5.36
CA MET A 85 -10.47 28.11 4.71
C MET A 85 -11.35 29.09 5.48
N ASP A 86 -11.39 29.03 6.81
CA ASP A 86 -12.15 29.96 7.63
C ASP A 86 -11.64 31.41 7.52
N GLU A 87 -10.32 31.61 7.57
CA GLU A 87 -9.67 32.91 7.34
C GLU A 87 -10.01 33.49 5.96
N ALA A 88 -9.91 32.66 4.92
CA ALA A 88 -10.25 33.07 3.55
C ALA A 88 -11.76 33.30 3.39
N GLY A 89 -12.59 32.50 4.07
CA GLY A 89 -14.05 32.57 4.12
C GLY A 89 -14.56 33.89 4.70
N ALA A 90 -13.93 34.38 5.77
CA ALA A 90 -14.23 35.68 6.36
C ALA A 90 -14.00 36.86 5.39
N ALA A 91 -13.10 36.69 4.41
CA ALA A 91 -12.84 37.69 3.38
C ALA A 91 -13.79 37.57 2.16
N VAL A 92 -14.58 36.50 2.05
CA VAL A 92 -15.49 36.27 0.92
C VAL A 92 -16.81 37.01 1.13
N GLN A 93 -16.96 38.17 0.48
CA GLN A 93 -18.27 38.79 0.30
C GLN A 93 -19.11 37.93 -0.66
N GLY A 94 -20.03 37.11 -0.13
CA GLY A 94 -20.99 36.34 -0.94
C GLY A 94 -21.23 34.90 -0.53
N GLY A 95 -20.48 34.35 0.44
CA GLY A 95 -20.82 33.10 1.14
C GLY A 95 -20.64 31.78 0.40
N GLU A 96 -20.46 31.77 -0.92
CA GLU A 96 -20.31 30.53 -1.69
C GLU A 96 -18.85 30.17 -2.01
N TRP A 97 -18.51 28.90 -1.80
CA TRP A 97 -17.23 28.29 -2.15
C TRP A 97 -17.33 27.60 -3.51
N SER A 98 -16.50 27.99 -4.47
CA SER A 98 -16.29 27.22 -5.71
C SER A 98 -15.09 26.29 -5.57
N VAL A 99 -15.05 25.23 -6.38
CA VAL A 99 -13.94 24.27 -6.41
C VAL A 99 -12.61 24.98 -6.72
N GLU A 100 -12.61 25.90 -7.69
CA GLU A 100 -11.43 26.67 -8.07
C GLU A 100 -10.91 27.53 -6.91
N LYS A 101 -11.82 28.09 -6.12
CA LYS A 101 -11.47 28.91 -4.97
C LYS A 101 -10.84 28.08 -3.85
N VAL A 102 -11.44 26.94 -3.53
CA VAL A 102 -10.89 26.00 -2.54
C VAL A 102 -9.50 25.56 -2.98
N LEU A 103 -9.35 25.08 -4.22
CA LEU A 103 -8.05 24.64 -4.76
C LEU A 103 -7.02 25.78 -4.78
N SER A 104 -7.43 27.01 -5.06
CA SER A 104 -6.54 28.17 -4.99
C SER A 104 -6.04 28.42 -3.56
N VAL A 105 -6.92 28.35 -2.55
CA VAL A 105 -6.54 28.51 -1.14
C VAL A 105 -5.62 27.37 -0.71
N VAL A 106 -5.95 26.13 -1.07
CA VAL A 106 -5.13 24.95 -0.77
C VAL A 106 -3.75 25.08 -1.40
N THR A 107 -3.67 25.36 -2.70
CA THR A 107 -2.39 25.48 -3.43
C THR A 107 -1.50 26.59 -2.86
N HIS A 108 -2.11 27.72 -2.47
CA HIS A 108 -1.39 28.82 -1.85
C HIS A 108 -0.80 28.43 -0.49
N ASN A 109 -1.62 27.83 0.38
CA ASN A 109 -1.24 27.51 1.75
C ASN A 109 -0.41 26.23 1.88
N ALA A 110 -0.49 25.31 0.92
CA ALA A 110 0.30 24.09 0.90
C ALA A 110 1.83 24.36 0.92
N ARG A 111 2.27 25.49 0.35
CA ARG A 111 3.69 25.89 0.38
C ARG A 111 4.14 26.38 1.76
N ALA A 112 3.21 26.87 2.57
CA ALA A 112 3.46 27.34 3.93
C ALA A 112 3.35 26.22 4.97
N TRP A 113 2.72 25.09 4.63
CA TRP A 113 2.70 23.90 5.46
C TRP A 113 4.14 23.40 5.74
N ARG A 114 4.39 23.06 7.01
CA ARG A 114 5.70 22.59 7.48
C ARG A 114 5.66 21.18 8.07
N GLY A 115 4.48 20.56 8.11
CA GLY A 115 4.29 19.25 8.74
C GLY A 115 4.23 19.34 10.28
N ASP A 116 3.85 20.49 10.83
CA ASP A 116 3.70 20.64 12.28
C ASP A 116 2.65 19.65 12.79
N GLY A 117 3.05 18.79 13.74
CA GLY A 117 2.18 17.75 14.30
C GLY A 117 2.12 16.44 13.51
N ILE A 118 2.80 16.32 12.36
CA ILE A 118 2.88 15.06 11.61
C ILE A 118 3.87 14.10 12.27
N LYS A 119 3.40 12.90 12.60
CA LYS A 119 4.21 11.73 12.96
C LYS A 119 4.82 11.13 11.70
N LEU A 120 6.14 10.93 11.70
CA LEU A 120 6.83 10.30 10.58
C LEU A 120 6.73 8.78 10.69
N PHE A 121 6.20 8.16 9.65
CA PHE A 121 6.23 6.71 9.49
C PHE A 121 7.47 6.27 8.72
N THR A 122 7.95 5.06 9.01
CA THR A 122 9.09 4.47 8.33
C THR A 122 8.81 4.42 6.83
N GLU A 123 9.71 4.99 6.05
CA GLU A 123 9.63 4.91 4.60
C GLU A 123 9.80 3.44 4.17
N LEU A 124 8.81 2.89 3.48
CA LEU A 124 8.91 1.55 2.89
C LEU A 124 9.91 1.61 1.74
N ARG A 125 11.15 1.23 2.03
CA ARG A 125 12.22 1.14 1.04
C ARG A 125 12.18 -0.24 0.42
N PHE A 126 11.67 -0.30 -0.80
CA PHE A 126 11.80 -1.48 -1.64
C PHE A 126 13.14 -1.40 -2.34
N THR A 127 14.06 -2.26 -1.91
CA THR A 127 15.27 -2.56 -2.66
C THR A 127 14.94 -3.66 -3.64
N TYR A 128 15.38 -3.50 -4.89
CA TYR A 128 15.29 -4.59 -5.84
C TYR A 128 16.15 -5.74 -5.32
N GLU A 129 15.51 -6.85 -5.02
CA GLU A 129 16.21 -8.10 -4.75
C GLU A 129 16.47 -8.76 -6.11
N GLU A 130 17.73 -8.81 -6.51
CA GLU A 130 18.15 -9.61 -7.65
C GLU A 130 17.90 -11.08 -7.29
N GLU A 131 17.06 -11.75 -8.06
CA GLU A 131 16.94 -13.21 -8.01
C GLU A 131 18.35 -13.80 -8.21
N ALA A 132 18.73 -14.79 -7.41
CA ALA A 132 20.07 -15.37 -7.46
C ALA A 132 20.29 -16.18 -8.75
N HIS A 133 19.21 -16.75 -9.27
CA HIS A 133 19.20 -17.61 -10.45
C HIS A 133 18.15 -17.17 -11.47
N PRO A 134 18.24 -15.94 -12.01
CA PRO A 134 17.25 -15.40 -12.94
C PRO A 134 17.16 -16.27 -14.21
N GLU A 135 18.24 -16.96 -14.58
CA GLU A 135 18.29 -17.90 -15.70
C GLU A 135 17.26 -19.03 -15.60
N GLU A 136 16.90 -19.50 -14.40
CA GLU A 136 15.91 -20.57 -14.23
C GLU A 136 14.53 -20.19 -14.74
N PHE A 137 14.18 -18.90 -14.66
CA PHE A 137 12.94 -18.38 -15.21
C PHE A 137 13.11 -17.85 -16.64
N PHE A 138 14.10 -16.97 -16.86
CA PHE A 138 14.21 -16.24 -18.12
C PHE A 138 14.65 -17.12 -19.28
N VAL A 139 15.54 -18.10 -19.05
CA VAL A 139 16.03 -18.98 -20.13
C VAL A 139 14.88 -19.83 -20.71
N PRO A 140 14.13 -20.62 -19.93
CA PRO A 140 13.03 -21.39 -20.49
C PRO A 140 11.93 -20.49 -21.08
N TYR A 141 11.63 -19.34 -20.46
CA TYR A 141 10.65 -18.41 -20.98
C TYR A 141 11.04 -17.83 -22.36
N VAL A 142 12.26 -17.31 -22.50
CA VAL A 142 12.74 -16.77 -23.79
C VAL A 142 12.76 -17.86 -24.86
N TRP A 143 13.21 -19.07 -24.53
CA TRP A 143 13.18 -20.18 -25.48
C TRP A 143 11.77 -20.59 -25.89
N SER A 144 10.79 -20.52 -24.98
CA SER A 144 9.38 -20.74 -25.33
C SER A 144 8.89 -19.72 -26.36
N LEU A 145 9.27 -18.44 -26.21
CA LEU A 145 8.92 -17.38 -27.14
C LEU A 145 9.57 -17.59 -28.51
N VAL A 146 10.85 -17.97 -28.54
CA VAL A 146 11.59 -18.28 -29.77
C VAL A 146 10.94 -19.46 -30.48
N CYS A 147 10.63 -20.54 -29.77
CA CYS A 147 9.99 -21.72 -30.37
C CYS A 147 8.62 -21.38 -30.97
N ALA A 148 7.84 -20.56 -30.28
CA ALA A 148 6.49 -20.20 -30.72
C ALA A 148 6.46 -19.15 -31.84
N HIS A 149 7.38 -18.18 -31.86
CA HIS A 149 7.23 -16.97 -32.68
C HIS A 149 8.36 -16.71 -33.69
N SER A 150 9.42 -17.53 -33.73
CA SER A 150 10.52 -17.32 -34.68
C SER A 150 10.18 -17.65 -36.14
N GLY A 151 9.06 -18.32 -36.40
CA GLY A 151 8.70 -18.81 -37.73
C GLY A 151 9.58 -19.96 -38.23
N ILE A 152 10.47 -20.48 -37.37
CA ILE A 152 11.30 -21.65 -37.63
C ILE A 152 10.49 -22.90 -37.20
N PRO A 153 10.40 -23.94 -38.04
CA PRO A 153 9.70 -25.18 -37.68
C PRO A 153 10.58 -26.02 -36.74
N TRP A 154 10.66 -25.62 -35.48
CA TRP A 154 11.38 -26.36 -34.45
C TRP A 154 10.75 -27.74 -34.23
N ASP A 155 11.57 -28.75 -34.01
CA ASP A 155 11.13 -30.06 -33.50
C ASP A 155 11.28 -30.07 -31.97
N PRO A 156 10.18 -30.01 -31.20
CA PRO A 156 10.23 -30.00 -29.74
C PRO A 156 10.91 -31.23 -29.13
N GLN A 157 10.90 -32.37 -29.82
CA GLN A 157 11.52 -33.61 -29.35
C GLN A 157 13.05 -33.58 -29.48
N ALA A 158 13.59 -32.69 -30.31
CA ALA A 158 15.02 -32.50 -30.52
C ALA A 158 15.58 -31.31 -29.73
N ILE A 159 14.72 -30.51 -29.08
CA ILE A 159 15.16 -29.37 -28.27
C ILE A 159 15.53 -29.86 -26.87
N ALA A 160 16.83 -29.92 -26.59
CA ALA A 160 17.34 -30.05 -25.23
C ALA A 160 17.41 -28.66 -24.58
N LEU A 161 16.32 -28.21 -23.95
CA LEU A 161 16.40 -27.11 -22.99
C LEU A 161 17.14 -27.62 -21.76
N PHE A 162 18.00 -26.78 -21.17
CA PHE A 162 18.87 -27.13 -20.05
C PHE A 162 18.12 -28.01 -19.03
N ALA A 163 18.68 -29.19 -18.73
CA ALA A 163 18.16 -30.00 -17.64
C ALA A 163 18.29 -29.18 -16.35
N PRO A 164 17.26 -29.14 -15.49
CA PRO A 164 17.38 -28.49 -14.19
C PRO A 164 18.61 -29.10 -13.51
N LEU A 165 19.51 -28.25 -13.01
CA LEU A 165 20.73 -28.67 -12.35
C LEU A 165 20.36 -29.74 -11.33
N SER A 166 20.80 -30.97 -11.58
CA SER A 166 20.65 -32.09 -10.67
C SER A 166 21.38 -31.75 -9.39
N GLY A 167 20.64 -31.25 -8.40
CA GLY A 167 21.18 -30.75 -7.14
C GLY A 167 20.15 -30.14 -6.18
N PHE A 168 18.93 -29.82 -6.63
CA PHE A 168 17.85 -29.47 -5.72
C PHE A 168 17.20 -30.75 -5.18
N ASP A 169 17.67 -31.21 -4.02
CA ASP A 169 16.94 -32.19 -3.20
C ASP A 169 16.00 -31.41 -2.27
N PRO A 170 14.68 -31.34 -2.55
CA PRO A 170 13.73 -30.62 -1.71
C PRO A 170 13.56 -31.24 -0.31
N ALA A 171 14.27 -32.34 -0.01
CA ALA A 171 14.30 -32.98 1.31
C ALA A 171 15.54 -32.64 2.16
N VAL A 172 16.51 -31.89 1.64
CA VAL A 172 17.57 -31.29 2.48
C VAL A 172 17.14 -29.87 2.78
N GLY A 173 16.55 -29.68 3.97
CA GLY A 173 16.22 -28.37 4.48
C GLY A 173 17.45 -27.46 4.40
N ASP A 174 17.26 -26.25 3.90
CA ASP A 174 18.24 -25.19 3.92
C ASP A 174 18.86 -25.11 5.33
N GLU A 175 20.14 -25.46 5.45
CA GLU A 175 20.88 -25.10 6.64
C GLU A 175 21.00 -23.59 6.64
N ASP A 176 20.22 -22.97 7.52
CA ASP A 176 20.17 -21.54 7.75
C ASP A 176 21.61 -21.01 7.99
N PRO A 177 22.18 -20.21 7.08
CA PRO A 177 23.58 -19.75 7.18
C PRO A 177 23.80 -18.79 8.36
N TYR A 178 22.75 -18.49 9.14
CA TYR A 178 22.78 -17.65 10.33
C TYR A 178 22.50 -18.39 11.64
N SER A 179 22.64 -19.71 11.70
CA SER A 179 22.61 -20.42 12.98
C SER A 179 23.77 -19.96 13.88
N PRO A 180 23.50 -19.35 15.05
CA PRO A 180 24.57 -18.92 15.95
C PRO A 180 25.19 -20.16 16.61
N THR A 181 26.38 -20.56 16.17
CA THR A 181 27.18 -21.55 16.89
C THR A 181 27.50 -21.01 18.28
N SER A 182 26.87 -21.57 19.31
CA SER A 182 27.29 -21.38 20.70
C SER A 182 28.07 -22.61 21.18
N PRO A 183 29.11 -22.41 22.00
CA PRO A 183 30.12 -23.42 22.36
C PRO A 183 29.62 -24.53 23.28
#